data_AF-A0A7G8F7D7-F1
#
_entry.id   AF-A0A7G8F7D7-F1
#
_cell.length_a   1.000
_cell.length_b   1.000
_cell.length_c   1.000
_cell.angle_alpha   90.00
_cell.angle_beta   90.00
_cell.angle_gamma   90.00
#
_symmetry.space_group_name_H-M   'P 1'
#
loop_
_entity.id
_entity.type
_entity.pdbx_description
1 polymer ?
#
loop_
_entity_poly.entity_id
_entity_poly.type
_entity_poly.pdbx_seq_one_letter_code
_entity_poly.pdbx_strand_id
1 'polypeptide(L)' 'MSFFRSTILPILIVALFGLALFAVSARIWLPGDMLAPAPIS' A
#
# COMPACT_ATOMS: atom_id res chain seq x y z
N MET A 1 19.92 18.47 11.56
CA MET A 1 18.80 18.89 10.67
C MET A 1 18.99 18.45 9.22
N SER A 2 20.18 18.58 8.62
CA SER A 2 20.43 18.16 7.21
C SER A 2 20.33 16.64 7.01
N PHE A 3 21.05 15.84 7.83
CA PHE A 3 21.05 14.37 7.75
C PHE A 3 19.65 13.72 7.79
N PHE A 4 18.77 14.24 8.65
CA PHE A 4 17.39 13.76 8.73
C PHE A 4 16.63 13.97 7.42
N ARG A 5 16.79 15.14 6.79
CA ARG A 5 16.10 15.49 5.53
C ARG A 5 16.72 14.81 4.31
N SER A 6 18.03 14.59 4.29
CA SER A 6 18.74 14.03 3.15
C SER A 6 18.76 12.50 3.13
N THR A 7 18.63 11.85 4.28
CA THR A 7 18.84 10.40 4.40
C THR A 7 17.61 9.70 4.98
N ILE A 8 17.11 10.15 6.13
CA ILE A 8 16.00 9.48 6.81
C ILE A 8 14.66 9.73 6.08
N LEU A 9 14.37 10.98 5.73
CA LEU A 9 13.13 11.37 5.04
C LEU A 9 12.91 10.61 3.71
N PRO A 10 13.89 10.54 2.79
CA PRO A 10 13.74 9.81 1.53
C PRO A 10 13.45 8.32 1.75
N ILE A 11 14.14 7.68 2.70
CA ILE A 11 13.92 6.27 3.03
C ILE A 11 12.50 6.06 3.58
N LEU A 12 12.05 6.92 4.50
CA LEU A 12 10.71 6.85 5.05
C LEU A 12 9.63 7.04 3.99
N ILE A 13 9.83 7.97 3.04
CA ILE A 13 8.90 8.19 1.93
C ILE A 13 8.75 6.93 1.09
N VAL A 14 9.87 6.32 0.69
CA VAL A 14 9.83 5.07 -0.11
C VAL A 14 9.22 3.93 0.69
N ALA A 15 9.55 3.79 1.97
CA ALA A 15 8.98 2.77 2.84
C ALA A 15 7.46 2.92 3.02
N LEU A 16 6.98 4.14 3.30
CA LEU A 16 5.55 4.44 3.42
C LEU A 16 4.81 4.23 2.12
N PHE A 17 5.37 4.68 1.00
CA PHE A 17 4.78 4.49 -0.32
C PHE A 17 4.72 3.02 -0.70
N GLY A 18 5.81 2.28 -0.47
CA GLY A 18 5.87 0.83 -0.68
C GLY A 18 4.87 0.08 0.19
N LEU A 19 4.72 0.45 1.46
CA LEU A 19 3.72 -0.11 2.36
C LEU A 19 2.30 0.17 1.87
N ALA A 20 2.01 1.41 1.46
CA ALA A 20 0.71 1.79 0.92
C ALA A 20 0.39 1.04 -0.37
N LEU A 21 1.35 0.95 -1.29
CA LEU A 21 1.23 0.21 -2.55
C LEU A 21 0.97 -1.28 -2.29
N PHE A 22 1.71 -1.89 -1.37
CA PHE A 22 1.51 -3.27 -0.97
C PHE A 22 0.12 -3.49 -0.37
N ALA A 23 -0.30 -2.65 0.58
CA ALA A 23 -1.59 -2.78 1.24
C ALA A 23 -2.76 -2.64 0.27
N VAL A 24 -2.74 -1.65 -0.64
CA VAL A 24 -3.82 -1.46 -1.62
C VAL A 24 -3.86 -2.59 -2.65
N SER A 25 -2.69 -3.08 -3.07
CA SER A 25 -2.60 -4.20 -4.02
C SER A 25 -3.07 -5.50 -3.38
N ALA A 26 -2.71 -5.74 -2.12
CA ALA A 26 -3.10 -6.93 -1.36
C ALA A 26 -4.61 -6.94 -1.05
N ARG A 27 -5.23 -5.78 -0.81
CA ARG A 27 -6.66 -5.67 -0.45
C ARG A 27 -7.58 -6.36 -1.45
N ILE A 28 -7.29 -6.27 -2.76
CA ILE A 28 -8.12 -6.88 -3.83
C ILE A 28 -8.23 -8.41 -3.67
N TRP A 29 -7.21 -9.03 -3.04
CA TRP A 29 -7.11 -10.47 -2.84
C TRP A 29 -7.62 -10.90 -1.46
N LEU A 30 -8.27 -10.01 -0.72
CA LEU A 30 -8.82 -10.37 0.57
C LEU A 30 -10.01 -11.32 0.35
N PRO A 31 -10.14 -12.42 1.14
CA PRO A 31 -11.20 -13.40 0.92
C PRO A 31 -12.60 -12.80 0.83
N GLY A 32 -12.89 -11.75 1.62
CA GLY A 32 -14.18 -11.06 1.56
C GLY A 32 -14.48 -10.38 0.22
N ASP A 33 -13.47 -9.85 -0.48
CA ASP A 33 -13.64 -9.20 -1.78
C ASP A 33 -13.83 -10.24 -2.91
N MET A 34 -13.25 -11.44 -2.77
CA MET A 34 -13.33 -12.51 -3.77
C MET A 34 -14.61 -13.35 -3.66
N LEU A 35 -15.30 -13.31 -2.52
CA LEU A 35 -16.54 -14.06 -2.28
C LEU A 35 -17.80 -13.36 -2.80
N ALA A 36 -17.68 -12.10 -3.25
CA ALA A 36 -18.81 -11.38 -3.81
C ALA A 36 -19.28 -12.03 -5.13
N PRO A 37 -20.54 -12.47 -5.22
CA PRO A 37 -21.06 -13.04 -6.45
C PRO A 37 -21.09 -11.99 -7.56
N ALA A 38 -20.82 -12.41 -8.80
CA ALA A 38 -20.86 -11.52 -9.95
C ALA A 38 -22.25 -10.88 -10.09
N PRO A 39 -22.35 -9.62 -10.57
CA PRO A 39 -23.63 -8.97 -10.78
C PRO A 39 -24.50 -9.80 -11.73
N ILE A 40 -25.69 -10.17 -11.26
CA ILE A 40 -26.72 -10.76 -12.11
C ILE A 40 -27.46 -9.60 -12.78
N SER A 41 -27.32 -9.50 -14.11
CA SER A 41 -28.12 -8.62 -14.96
C SER A 41 -29.56 -9.10 -15.05
#